data_AF-A0A7R9V131-F1
#
_entry.id   AF-A0A7R9V131-F1
#
_cell.length_a   1.000
_cell.length_b   1.000
_cell.length_c   1.000
_cell.angle_alpha   90.00
_cell.angle_beta   90.00
_cell.angle_gamma   90.00
#
_symmetry.space_group_name_H-M   'P 1'
#
loop_
_entity.id
_entity.type
_entity.pdbx_description
1 polymer ?
#
loop_
_entity_poly.entity_id
_entity_poly.type
_entity_poly.pdbx_seq_one_letter_code
_entity_poly.pdbx_strand_id
1 'polypeptide(L)'
;MVMISLDLWMYQVAVVMSGWLPNTAVALSVGGICTSMNAWAYMVPLGLGSAVNTLVGNTIGSGRGAEAKEAAFVGLLIAVVTVTFMVLSVATNARHFIGLVAMDPNVVALANHTVPVLCFLMFWDGLNAVLAGIMRGSGQQAVGALISFVAFVLCVPLCYFLGFQADPAVLATLPFVGGLQPVARVWLGIAIGGCAQTCLLLLYLSRFNWQAIADRAQEEENTPGEAQVKIGPEDGSGGAGALKPLPAPS
;
A
#
# COMPACT_ATOMS: atom_id res chain seq x y z
N MET A 1 -9.21 -3.60 1.58
CA MET A 1 -8.95 -3.60 0.13
C MET A 1 -8.66 -2.20 -0.41
N VAL A 2 -9.46 -1.19 -0.05
CA VAL A 2 -9.26 0.21 -0.49
C VAL A 2 -7.84 0.74 -0.26
N MET A 3 -7.22 0.45 0.90
CA MET A 3 -5.84 0.87 1.20
C MET A 3 -4.84 0.48 0.10
N ILE A 4 -4.77 -0.82 -0.22
CA ILE A 4 -3.86 -1.35 -1.25
C ILE A 4 -4.26 -0.83 -2.65
N SER A 5 -5.55 -0.66 -2.92
CA SER A 5 -6.02 -0.12 -4.19
C SER A 5 -5.55 1.31 -4.42
N LEU A 6 -5.58 2.16 -3.39
CA LEU A 6 -5.10 3.54 -3.47
C LEU A 6 -3.60 3.58 -3.75
N ASP A 7 -2.82 2.75 -3.07
CA ASP A 7 -1.36 2.65 -3.29
C ASP A 7 -1.07 2.28 -4.76
N LEU A 8 -1.77 1.28 -5.31
CA LEU A 8 -1.63 0.86 -6.70
C LEU A 8 -2.07 1.93 -7.71
N TRP A 9 -3.13 2.68 -7.39
CA TRP A 9 -3.62 3.75 -8.26
C TRP A 9 -2.64 4.92 -8.36
N MET A 10 -1.83 5.19 -7.33
CA MET A 10 -0.78 6.23 -7.40
C MET A 10 0.20 5.96 -8.54
N TYR A 11 0.59 4.69 -8.74
CA TYR A 11 1.45 4.29 -9.86
C TYR A 11 0.79 4.54 -11.21
N GLN A 12 -0.50 4.20 -11.35
CA GLN A 12 -1.23 4.40 -12.60
C GLN A 12 -1.35 5.90 -12.95
N VAL A 13 -1.65 6.73 -11.96
CA VAL A 13 -1.70 8.19 -12.15
C VAL A 13 -0.34 8.72 -12.63
N ALA A 14 0.77 8.26 -12.05
CA ALA A 14 2.09 8.70 -12.47
C ALA A 14 2.50 8.18 -13.87
N VAL A 15 2.08 6.98 -14.25
CA VAL A 15 2.27 6.48 -15.62
C VAL A 15 1.48 7.33 -16.61
N VAL A 16 0.22 7.66 -16.29
CA VAL A 16 -0.61 8.57 -17.11
C VAL A 16 0.04 9.95 -17.22
N MET A 17 0.52 10.52 -16.11
CA MET A 17 1.25 11.79 -16.11
C MET A 17 2.52 11.71 -16.95
N SER A 18 3.27 10.60 -16.87
CA SER A 18 4.46 10.40 -17.71
C SER A 18 4.13 10.46 -19.21
N GLY A 19 2.89 10.13 -19.59
CA GLY A 19 2.41 10.26 -20.97
C GLY A 19 2.17 11.67 -21.47
N TRP A 20 2.06 12.65 -20.59
CA TRP A 20 1.91 14.06 -20.97
C TRP A 20 3.25 14.77 -21.24
N LEU A 21 4.38 14.07 -21.04
CA LEU A 21 5.71 14.60 -21.31
C LEU A 21 6.03 14.66 -22.81
N PRO A 22 6.88 15.59 -23.28
CA PRO A 22 7.18 15.78 -24.71
C PRO A 22 7.73 14.54 -25.44
N ASN A 23 8.41 13.64 -24.74
CA ASN A 23 8.89 12.36 -25.29
C ASN A 23 8.05 11.20 -24.76
N THR A 24 6.77 11.20 -25.11
CA THR A 24 5.72 10.31 -24.58
C THR A 24 6.11 8.83 -24.64
N ALA A 25 6.57 8.34 -25.80
CA ALA A 25 6.88 6.92 -25.98
C ALA A 25 8.02 6.44 -25.06
N VAL A 26 9.10 7.23 -24.95
CA VAL A 26 10.23 6.89 -24.08
C VAL A 26 9.84 7.05 -22.60
N ALA A 27 9.10 8.11 -22.24
CA ALA A 27 8.64 8.35 -20.88
C ALA A 27 7.68 7.25 -20.37
N LEU A 28 6.72 6.80 -21.19
CA LEU A 28 5.87 5.66 -20.84
C LEU A 28 6.68 4.38 -20.67
N SER A 29 7.62 4.12 -21.57
CA SER A 29 8.46 2.90 -21.52
C SER A 29 9.26 2.86 -20.22
N VAL A 30 9.86 4.00 -19.82
CA VAL A 30 10.55 4.13 -18.54
C VAL A 30 9.60 3.93 -17.37
N GLY A 31 8.40 4.54 -17.40
CA GLY A 31 7.39 4.34 -16.35
C GLY A 31 6.94 2.88 -16.23
N GLY A 32 6.81 2.17 -17.34
CA GLY A 32 6.53 0.73 -17.37
C GLY A 32 7.65 -0.07 -16.69
N ILE A 33 8.91 0.20 -17.04
CA ILE A 33 10.07 -0.45 -16.41
C ILE A 33 10.10 -0.20 -14.90
N CYS A 34 9.92 1.05 -14.45
CA CYS A 34 9.88 1.38 -13.03
C CYS A 34 8.76 0.62 -12.30
N THR A 35 7.56 0.57 -12.89
CA THR A 35 6.42 -0.16 -12.33
C THR A 35 6.72 -1.65 -12.21
N SER A 36 7.25 -2.27 -13.28
CA SER A 36 7.55 -3.70 -13.30
C SER A 36 8.64 -4.08 -12.30
N MET A 37 9.72 -3.30 -12.25
CA MET A 37 10.80 -3.52 -11.29
C MET A 37 10.29 -3.39 -9.85
N ASN A 38 9.50 -2.35 -9.56
CA ASN A 38 8.90 -2.17 -8.24
C ASN A 38 7.98 -3.33 -7.87
N ALA A 39 7.09 -3.75 -8.79
CA ALA A 39 6.17 -4.85 -8.57
C ALA A 39 6.90 -6.16 -8.24
N TRP A 40 8.01 -6.47 -8.91
CA TRP A 40 8.82 -7.65 -8.60
C TRP A 40 9.46 -7.57 -7.21
N ALA A 41 10.04 -6.42 -6.84
CA ALA A 41 10.61 -6.25 -5.51
C ALA A 41 9.53 -6.28 -4.41
N TYR A 42 8.33 -5.81 -4.71
CA TYR A 42 7.22 -5.72 -3.76
C TYR A 42 6.65 -7.09 -3.36
N MET A 43 6.86 -8.15 -4.15
CA MET A 43 6.29 -9.49 -3.85
C MET A 43 6.81 -10.09 -2.54
N VAL A 44 8.08 -9.88 -2.21
CA VAL A 44 8.65 -10.45 -0.97
C VAL A 44 8.17 -9.71 0.28
N PRO A 45 8.22 -8.36 0.34
CA PRO A 45 7.62 -7.61 1.45
C PRO A 45 6.12 -7.84 1.58
N LEU A 46 5.40 -8.02 0.46
CA LEU A 46 3.97 -8.38 0.49
C LEU A 46 3.75 -9.73 1.17
N GLY A 47 4.57 -10.74 0.84
CA GLY A 47 4.54 -12.05 1.50
C GLY A 47 4.83 -11.95 2.99
N LEU A 48 5.86 -11.20 3.38
CA LEU A 48 6.19 -10.92 4.77
C LEU A 48 5.02 -10.22 5.49
N GLY A 49 4.42 -9.21 4.86
CA GLY A 49 3.25 -8.51 5.40
C GLY A 49 2.06 -9.43 5.62
N SER A 50 1.85 -10.43 4.75
CA SER A 50 0.83 -11.47 4.93
C SER A 50 1.12 -12.36 6.15
N ALA A 51 2.38 -12.77 6.33
CA ALA A 51 2.77 -13.56 7.50
C ALA A 51 2.61 -12.78 8.81
N VAL A 52 3.04 -11.51 8.83
CA VAL A 52 2.88 -10.63 9.99
C VAL A 52 1.41 -10.35 10.28
N ASN A 53 0.58 -10.15 9.25
CA ASN A 53 -0.87 -10.01 9.38
C ASN A 53 -1.49 -11.17 10.17
N THR A 54 -1.19 -12.41 9.78
CA THR A 54 -1.70 -13.61 10.48
C THR A 54 -1.18 -13.70 11.91
N LEU A 55 0.11 -13.44 12.13
CA LEU A 55 0.71 -13.52 13.47
C LEU A 55 0.13 -12.46 14.42
N VAL A 56 0.03 -11.21 13.97
CA VAL A 56 -0.56 -10.10 14.72
C VAL A 56 -2.04 -10.35 14.97
N GLY A 57 -2.79 -10.81 13.97
CA GLY A 57 -4.21 -11.15 14.13
C GLY A 57 -4.45 -12.25 15.15
N ASN A 58 -3.66 -13.34 15.10
CA ASN A 58 -3.79 -14.44 16.05
C ASN A 58 -3.39 -14.04 17.48
N THR A 59 -2.35 -13.23 17.64
CA THR A 59 -1.90 -12.77 18.97
C THR A 59 -2.89 -11.80 19.59
N ILE A 60 -3.40 -10.82 18.82
CA ILE A 60 -4.47 -9.91 19.25
C ILE A 60 -5.74 -10.69 19.59
N GLY A 61 -6.15 -11.61 18.72
CA GLY A 61 -7.32 -12.46 18.94
C GLY A 61 -7.20 -13.35 20.17
N SER A 62 -5.99 -13.63 20.67
CA SER A 62 -5.78 -14.37 21.93
C SER A 62 -5.64 -13.48 23.18
N GLY A 63 -5.93 -12.18 23.08
CA GLY A 63 -5.80 -11.23 24.20
C GLY A 63 -4.35 -10.81 24.52
N ARG A 64 -3.38 -11.24 23.71
CA ARG A 64 -1.93 -11.04 23.97
C ARG A 64 -1.40 -9.83 23.22
N GLY A 65 -1.84 -8.63 23.62
CA GLY A 65 -1.46 -7.37 22.97
C GLY A 65 0.06 -7.10 22.99
N ALA A 66 0.75 -7.46 24.08
CA ALA A 66 2.20 -7.33 24.15
C ALA A 66 2.94 -8.18 23.11
N GLU A 67 2.52 -9.44 22.92
CA GLU A 67 3.12 -10.33 21.91
C GLU A 67 2.81 -9.86 20.48
N ALA A 68 1.63 -9.28 20.27
CA ALA A 68 1.28 -8.67 18.98
C ALA A 68 2.20 -7.50 18.61
N LYS A 69 2.56 -6.67 19.60
CA LYS A 69 3.53 -5.59 19.42
C LYS A 69 4.91 -6.13 19.02
N GLU A 70 5.39 -7.15 19.72
CA GLU A 70 6.69 -7.79 19.42
C GLU A 70 6.68 -8.41 18.02
N ALA A 71 5.60 -9.12 17.65
CA ALA A 71 5.42 -9.68 16.32
C ALA A 71 5.48 -8.61 15.22
N ALA A 72 4.79 -7.48 15.41
CA ALA A 72 4.81 -6.37 14.49
C ALA A 72 6.21 -5.72 14.39
N PHE A 73 6.90 -5.53 15.51
CA PHE A 73 8.23 -4.94 15.56
C PHE A 73 9.28 -5.83 14.89
N VAL A 74 9.30 -7.12 15.20
CA VAL A 74 10.18 -8.11 14.56
C VAL A 74 9.88 -8.19 13.06
N GLY A 75 8.61 -8.19 12.68
CA GLY A 75 8.19 -8.14 11.28
C GLY A 75 8.75 -6.92 10.53
N LEU A 76 8.71 -5.74 11.15
CA LEU A 76 9.31 -4.52 10.58
C LEU A 76 10.83 -4.58 10.50
N LEU A 77 11.52 -5.14 11.50
CA LEU A 77 12.98 -5.31 11.45
C LEU A 77 13.39 -6.23 10.29
N ILE A 78 12.70 -7.37 10.13
CA ILE A 78 12.94 -8.28 9.00
C ILE A 78 12.67 -7.56 7.67
N ALA A 79 11.62 -6.75 7.61
CA ALA A 79 11.28 -5.95 6.44
C ALA A 79 12.42 -4.98 6.08
N VAL A 80 12.93 -4.21 7.05
CA VAL A 80 14.05 -3.28 6.83
C VAL A 80 15.26 -4.01 6.26
N VAL A 81 15.65 -5.15 6.84
CA VAL A 81 16.82 -5.93 6.38
C VAL A 81 16.60 -6.45 4.96
N THR A 82 15.44 -7.08 4.71
CA THR A 82 15.14 -7.72 3.42
C THR A 82 14.97 -6.69 2.31
N VAL A 83 14.24 -5.61 2.57
CA VAL A 83 14.02 -4.53 1.62
C VAL A 83 15.34 -3.80 1.32
N THR A 84 16.18 -3.54 2.33
CA THR A 84 17.51 -2.93 2.12
C THR A 84 18.36 -3.81 1.21
N PHE A 85 18.38 -5.13 1.45
CA PHE A 85 19.10 -6.07 0.60
C PHE A 85 18.60 -6.03 -0.85
N MET A 86 17.28 -6.00 -1.07
CA MET A 86 16.69 -5.88 -2.41
C MET A 86 17.05 -4.57 -3.10
N VAL A 87 16.96 -3.46 -2.39
CA VAL A 87 17.30 -2.14 -2.91
C VAL A 87 18.78 -2.08 -3.30
N LEU A 88 19.68 -2.64 -2.49
CA LEU A 88 21.11 -2.72 -2.82
C LEU A 88 21.37 -3.61 -4.04
N SER A 89 20.66 -4.74 -4.17
CA SER A 89 20.74 -5.62 -5.33
C SER A 89 20.33 -4.89 -6.61
N VAL A 90 19.23 -4.15 -6.57
CA VAL A 90 18.75 -3.34 -7.70
C VAL A 90 19.73 -2.19 -7.99
N ALA A 91 20.19 -1.46 -6.98
CA ALA A 91 21.11 -0.33 -7.16
C ALA A 91 22.43 -0.74 -7.83
N THR A 92 22.95 -1.92 -7.49
CA THR A 92 24.21 -2.45 -8.04
C THR A 92 24.05 -3.08 -9.42
N ASN A 93 22.89 -3.67 -9.71
CA ASN A 93 22.65 -4.41 -10.96
C ASN A 93 21.61 -3.75 -11.89
N ALA A 94 21.25 -2.49 -11.66
CA ALA A 94 20.17 -1.81 -12.38
C ALA A 94 20.34 -1.86 -13.91
N ARG A 95 21.57 -1.67 -14.41
CA ARG A 95 21.86 -1.75 -15.85
C ARG A 95 21.51 -3.10 -16.45
N HIS A 96 21.79 -4.20 -15.73
CA HIS A 96 21.44 -5.55 -16.18
C HIS A 96 19.92 -5.75 -16.16
N PHE A 97 19.25 -5.38 -15.06
CA PHE A 97 17.80 -5.51 -14.96
C PHE A 97 17.05 -4.69 -16.02
N ILE A 98 17.46 -3.45 -16.25
CA ILE A 98 16.88 -2.58 -17.29
C ILE A 98 17.12 -3.17 -18.68
N GLY A 99 18.32 -3.69 -18.96
CA GLY A 99 18.65 -4.33 -20.23
C GLY A 99 17.90 -5.63 -20.51
N LEU A 100 17.35 -6.30 -19.48
CA LEU A 100 16.47 -7.47 -19.66
C LEU A 100 15.06 -7.07 -20.12
N VAL A 101 14.63 -5.84 -19.81
CA VAL A 101 13.27 -5.36 -20.08
C VAL A 101 13.22 -4.47 -21.31
N ALA A 102 14.27 -3.70 -21.58
CA ALA A 102 14.32 -2.73 -22.67
C ALA A 102 15.51 -2.95 -23.61
N MET A 103 15.22 -2.93 -24.92
CA MET A 103 16.22 -3.10 -25.98
C MET A 103 16.60 -1.77 -26.66
N ASP A 104 15.80 -0.70 -26.49
CA ASP A 104 16.10 0.63 -27.04
C ASP A 104 17.14 1.36 -26.17
N PRO A 105 18.32 1.74 -26.72
CA PRO A 105 19.35 2.46 -26.00
C PRO A 105 18.87 3.76 -25.33
N ASN A 106 17.92 4.48 -25.94
CA ASN A 106 17.39 5.73 -25.39
C ASN A 106 16.54 5.48 -24.14
N VAL A 107 15.75 4.41 -24.14
CA VAL A 107 14.94 3.98 -22.98
C VAL A 107 15.86 3.49 -21.87
N VAL A 108 16.89 2.70 -22.19
CA VAL A 108 17.87 2.20 -21.22
C VAL A 108 18.62 3.35 -20.56
N ALA A 109 19.09 4.34 -21.33
CA ALA A 109 19.78 5.51 -20.80
C ALA A 109 18.88 6.30 -19.85
N LEU A 110 17.65 6.59 -20.26
CA LEU A 110 16.70 7.36 -19.44
C LEU A 110 16.26 6.59 -18.19
N ALA A 111 16.00 5.29 -18.30
CA ALA A 111 15.67 4.44 -17.17
C ALA A 111 16.81 4.39 -16.13
N ASN A 112 18.07 4.35 -16.56
CA ASN A 112 19.21 4.39 -15.64
C ASN A 112 19.25 5.67 -14.79
N HIS A 113 18.79 6.80 -15.32
CA HIS A 113 18.66 8.05 -14.54
C HIS A 113 17.54 8.01 -13.49
N THR A 114 16.56 7.12 -13.63
CA THR A 114 15.47 6.95 -12.65
C THR A 114 15.82 6.00 -11.49
N VAL A 115 16.90 5.23 -11.61
CA VAL A 115 17.29 4.20 -10.63
C VAL A 115 17.38 4.71 -9.20
N PRO A 116 18.00 5.86 -8.90
CA PRO A 116 18.07 6.36 -7.52
C PRO A 116 16.68 6.63 -6.92
N VAL A 117 15.77 7.18 -7.73
CA VAL A 117 14.38 7.45 -7.35
C VAL A 117 13.62 6.13 -7.13
N LEU A 118 13.83 5.16 -8.02
CA LEU A 118 13.22 3.83 -7.91
C LEU A 118 13.70 3.10 -6.64
N CYS A 119 14.99 3.14 -6.32
CA CYS A 119 15.54 2.55 -5.10
C CYS A 119 14.92 3.17 -3.84
N PHE A 120 14.75 4.50 -3.82
CA PHE A 120 14.09 5.19 -2.72
C PHE A 120 12.61 4.79 -2.61
N LEU A 121 11.90 4.73 -3.73
CA LEU A 121 10.49 4.28 -3.78
C LEU A 121 10.35 2.84 -3.25
N MET A 122 11.11 1.90 -3.79
CA MET A 122 11.10 0.49 -3.40
C MET A 122 11.32 0.29 -1.91
N PHE A 123 12.21 1.09 -1.31
CA PHE A 123 12.48 1.00 0.12
C PHE A 123 11.23 1.29 0.95
N TRP A 124 10.57 2.42 0.67
CA TRP A 124 9.39 2.84 1.40
C TRP A 124 8.18 1.96 1.11
N ASP A 125 8.03 1.53 -0.15
CA ASP A 125 6.94 0.67 -0.59
C ASP A 125 7.00 -0.71 0.09
N GLY A 126 8.21 -1.29 0.20
CA GLY A 126 8.42 -2.54 0.91
C GLY A 126 8.07 -2.46 2.40
N LEU A 127 8.41 -1.36 3.08
CA LEU A 127 8.00 -1.14 4.47
C LEU A 127 6.48 -0.96 4.60
N ASN A 128 5.88 -0.23 3.66
CA ASN A 128 4.44 -0.02 3.60
C ASN A 128 3.68 -1.35 3.47
N ALA A 129 4.18 -2.29 2.66
CA ALA A 129 3.59 -3.62 2.51
C ALA A 129 3.39 -4.35 3.85
N VAL A 130 4.41 -4.28 4.72
CA VAL A 130 4.40 -4.92 6.03
C VAL A 130 3.53 -4.15 7.01
N LEU A 131 3.58 -2.81 6.99
CA LEU A 131 2.68 -1.96 7.79
C LEU A 131 1.22 -2.20 7.43
N ALA A 132 0.88 -2.29 6.15
CA ALA A 132 -0.45 -2.64 5.67
C ALA A 132 -0.87 -4.05 6.15
N GLY A 133 0.08 -4.98 6.27
CA GLY A 133 -0.13 -6.26 6.93
C GLY A 133 -0.49 -6.12 8.41
N ILE A 134 0.30 -5.34 9.16
CA ILE A 134 0.07 -5.08 10.60
C ILE A 134 -1.28 -4.39 10.84
N MET A 135 -1.63 -3.40 10.02
CA MET A 135 -2.90 -2.67 10.12
C MET A 135 -4.11 -3.58 9.86
N ARG A 136 -3.97 -4.55 8.95
CA ARG A 136 -5.01 -5.57 8.72
C ARG A 136 -5.09 -6.55 9.88
N GLY A 137 -3.95 -7.03 10.38
CA GLY A 137 -3.89 -7.99 11.48
C GLY A 137 -4.45 -7.42 12.78
N SER A 138 -4.29 -6.12 12.99
CA SER A 138 -4.83 -5.40 14.15
C SER A 138 -6.26 -4.87 13.98
N GLY A 139 -6.91 -5.14 12.84
CA GLY A 139 -8.26 -4.65 12.55
C GLY A 139 -8.36 -3.14 12.24
N GLN A 140 -7.23 -2.42 12.21
CA GLN A 140 -7.18 -0.97 12.04
C GLN A 140 -7.09 -0.53 10.57
N GLN A 141 -7.56 -1.37 9.64
CA GLN A 141 -7.51 -1.12 8.19
C GLN A 141 -8.24 0.17 7.75
N ALA A 142 -9.24 0.64 8.49
CA ALA A 142 -9.96 1.87 8.18
C ALA A 142 -9.07 3.11 8.34
N VAL A 143 -8.29 3.16 9.42
CA VAL A 143 -7.31 4.23 9.65
C VAL A 143 -6.20 4.15 8.61
N GLY A 144 -5.74 2.94 8.30
CA GLY A 144 -4.76 2.72 7.22
C GLY A 144 -5.25 3.26 5.87
N ALA A 145 -6.50 2.97 5.50
CA ALA A 145 -7.11 3.47 4.28
C ALA A 145 -7.24 5.01 4.26
N LEU A 146 -7.57 5.63 5.40
CA LEU A 146 -7.61 7.09 5.52
C LEU A 146 -6.21 7.71 5.30
N ILE A 147 -5.17 7.13 5.90
CA ILE A 147 -3.79 7.60 5.72
C ILE A 147 -3.36 7.46 4.26
N SER A 148 -3.64 6.32 3.61
CA SER A 148 -3.39 6.13 2.17
C SER A 148 -4.15 7.14 1.31
N PHE A 149 -5.40 7.46 1.66
CA PHE A 149 -6.19 8.44 0.93
C PHE A 149 -5.61 9.85 1.04
N VAL A 150 -5.19 10.26 2.24
CA VAL A 150 -4.51 11.55 2.44
C VAL A 150 -3.21 11.60 1.64
N ALA A 151 -2.42 10.52 1.67
CA ALA A 151 -1.19 10.43 0.89
C ALA A 151 -1.47 10.52 -0.62
N PHE A 152 -2.52 9.86 -1.12
CA PHE A 152 -2.96 9.94 -2.51
C PHE A 152 -3.28 11.39 -2.92
N VAL A 153 -4.11 12.09 -2.15
CA VAL A 153 -4.56 13.46 -2.45
C VAL A 153 -3.39 14.45 -2.43
N LEU A 154 -2.39 14.25 -1.57
CA LEU A 154 -1.19 15.11 -1.50
C LEU A 154 -0.15 14.76 -2.58
N CYS A 155 -0.03 13.49 -2.92
CA CYS A 155 0.96 12.99 -3.86
C CYS A 155 0.65 13.42 -5.29
N VAL A 156 -0.61 13.38 -5.72
CA VAL A 156 -0.99 13.69 -7.11
C VAL A 156 -0.60 15.12 -7.52
N PRO A 157 -0.93 16.19 -6.75
CA PRO A 157 -0.45 17.54 -7.01
C PRO A 157 1.08 17.66 -6.96
N LEU A 158 1.73 16.95 -6.04
CA LEU A 158 3.19 16.96 -5.92
C LEU A 158 3.86 16.37 -7.17
N CYS A 159 3.35 15.25 -7.69
CA CYS A 159 3.83 14.64 -8.93
C CYS A 159 3.69 15.61 -10.10
N TYR A 160 2.53 16.26 -10.21
CA TYR A 160 2.28 17.25 -11.26
C TYR A 160 3.21 18.47 -11.14
N PHE A 161 3.38 19.00 -9.93
CA PHE A 161 4.26 20.14 -9.66
C PHE A 161 5.71 19.81 -10.03
N LEU A 162 6.26 18.69 -9.55
CA LEU A 162 7.64 18.27 -9.82
C LEU A 162 7.88 17.91 -11.29
N GLY A 163 6.89 17.32 -11.95
CA GLY A 163 6.99 16.88 -13.35
C GLY A 163 6.87 18.00 -14.39
N PHE A 164 6.03 19.02 -14.12
CA PHE A 164 5.59 19.97 -15.14
C PHE A 164 5.79 21.45 -14.81
N GLN A 165 5.54 21.87 -13.57
CA GLN A 165 5.50 23.30 -13.21
C GLN A 165 6.76 23.82 -12.54
N ALA A 166 7.49 22.96 -11.84
CA ALA A 166 8.65 23.37 -11.08
C ALA A 166 9.75 23.88 -12.01
N ASP A 167 10.12 25.15 -11.81
CA ASP A 167 11.15 25.84 -12.60
C ASP A 167 12.45 25.02 -12.53
N PRO A 168 13.03 24.61 -13.67
CA PRO A 168 14.30 23.92 -13.73
C PRO A 168 15.41 24.63 -12.95
N ALA A 169 15.39 25.97 -12.87
CA ALA A 169 16.37 26.74 -12.11
C ALA A 169 16.21 26.55 -10.59
N VAL A 170 14.97 26.51 -10.09
CA VAL A 170 14.70 26.24 -8.66
C VAL A 170 15.03 24.80 -8.32
N LEU A 171 14.64 23.85 -9.18
CA LEU A 171 14.98 22.44 -8.98
C LEU A 171 16.48 22.19 -9.08
N ALA A 172 17.22 22.95 -9.91
CA ALA A 172 18.68 22.90 -9.99
C ALA A 172 19.37 23.26 -8.68
N THR A 173 18.76 24.10 -7.84
CA THR A 173 19.29 24.43 -6.52
C THR A 173 19.10 23.32 -5.49
N LEU A 174 18.15 22.41 -5.72
CA LEU A 174 17.91 21.29 -4.82
C LEU A 174 18.92 20.16 -5.12
N PRO A 175 19.74 19.76 -4.13
CA PRO A 175 20.63 18.63 -4.28
C PRO A 175 19.81 17.38 -4.64
N PHE A 176 20.34 16.54 -5.54
CA PHE A 176 19.72 15.33 -6.08
C PHE A 176 18.52 15.53 -7.04
N VAL A 177 17.80 16.66 -7.00
CA VAL A 177 16.63 16.88 -7.88
C VAL A 177 16.99 17.62 -9.17
N GLY A 178 17.99 18.51 -9.12
CA GLY A 178 18.38 19.36 -10.25
C GLY A 178 18.79 18.64 -11.52
N GLY A 179 19.44 17.47 -11.37
CA GLY A 179 19.87 16.63 -12.50
C GLY A 179 18.82 15.62 -12.98
N LEU A 180 17.66 15.54 -12.34
CA LEU A 180 16.64 14.56 -12.69
C LEU A 180 15.89 14.98 -13.95
N GLN A 181 15.71 14.02 -14.85
CA GLN A 181 14.86 14.14 -16.02
C GLN A 181 13.39 14.30 -15.60
N PRO A 182 12.53 14.98 -16.37
CA PRO A 182 11.14 15.24 -16.01
C PRO A 182 10.36 13.99 -15.58
N VAL A 183 10.57 12.85 -16.28
CA VAL A 183 9.97 11.56 -15.90
C VAL A 183 10.42 11.14 -14.49
N ALA A 184 11.71 11.22 -14.17
CA ALA A 184 12.23 10.87 -12.85
C ALA A 184 11.65 11.76 -11.74
N ARG A 185 11.32 13.02 -12.04
CA ARG A 185 10.69 13.95 -11.09
C ARG A 185 9.24 13.57 -10.78
N VAL A 186 8.48 13.08 -11.75
CA VAL A 186 7.13 12.54 -11.53
C VAL A 186 7.21 11.35 -10.57
N TRP A 187 8.12 10.41 -10.83
CA TRP A 187 8.33 9.23 -9.99
C TRP A 187 8.85 9.60 -8.59
N LEU A 188 9.62 10.67 -8.47
CA LEU A 188 10.06 11.21 -7.17
C LEU A 188 8.88 11.71 -6.35
N GLY A 189 7.87 12.31 -6.98
CA GLY A 189 6.63 12.72 -6.31
C GLY A 189 5.93 11.54 -5.63
N ILE A 190 5.82 10.40 -6.32
CA ILE A 190 5.29 9.16 -5.73
C ILE A 190 6.13 8.71 -4.56
N ALA A 191 7.46 8.70 -4.73
CA ALA A 191 8.37 8.22 -3.70
C ALA A 191 8.30 9.07 -2.42
N ILE A 192 8.14 10.38 -2.56
CA ILE A 192 7.89 11.28 -1.42
C ILE A 192 6.53 10.99 -0.78
N GLY A 193 5.48 10.80 -1.58
CA GLY A 193 4.14 10.44 -1.10
C GLY A 193 4.14 9.12 -0.32
N GLY A 194 4.78 8.09 -0.86
CA GLY A 194 4.95 6.78 -0.21
C GLY A 194 5.77 6.86 1.07
N CYS A 195 6.86 7.64 1.07
CA CYS A 195 7.64 7.94 2.27
C CYS A 195 6.77 8.59 3.36
N ALA A 196 6.03 9.65 3.02
CA ALA A 196 5.14 10.33 3.95
C ALA A 196 4.05 9.39 4.51
N GLN A 197 3.43 8.57 3.65
CA GLN A 197 2.46 7.55 4.07
C GLN A 197 3.07 6.55 5.06
N THR A 198 4.24 6.00 4.74
CA THR A 198 4.95 5.05 5.60
C THR A 198 5.33 5.70 6.93
N CYS A 199 5.82 6.94 6.94
CA CYS A 199 6.11 7.68 8.16
C CYS A 199 4.85 7.88 9.02
N LEU A 200 3.71 8.26 8.42
CA LEU A 200 2.46 8.44 9.15
C LEU A 200 1.96 7.11 9.75
N LEU A 201 2.06 6.00 9.02
CA LEU A 201 1.73 4.67 9.53
C LEU A 201 2.66 4.25 10.68
N LEU A 202 3.97 4.50 10.58
CA LEU A 202 4.92 4.24 11.66
C LEU A 202 4.64 5.09 12.90
N LEU A 203 4.33 6.38 12.71
CA LEU A 203 3.96 7.28 13.81
C LEU A 203 2.67 6.79 14.49
N TYR A 204 1.67 6.41 13.71
CA TYR A 204 0.44 5.82 14.24
C TYR A 204 0.71 4.54 15.02
N LEU A 205 1.53 3.64 14.47
CA LEU A 205 1.92 2.38 15.12
C LEU A 205 2.72 2.60 16.41
N SER A 206 3.52 3.67 16.48
CA SER A 206 4.28 4.02 17.69
C SER A 206 3.40 4.45 18.86
N ARG A 207 2.19 4.95 18.56
CA ARG A 207 1.18 5.40 19.55
C ARG A 207 0.09 4.37 19.80
N PHE A 208 0.29 3.17 19.25
CA PHE A 208 -0.72 2.13 19.22
C PHE A 208 -0.85 1.46 20.59
N ASN A 209 -2.06 1.48 21.16
CA ASN A 209 -2.34 0.77 22.40
C ASN A 209 -2.74 -0.67 22.07
N TRP A 210 -1.74 -1.53 21.96
CA TRP A 210 -1.89 -2.94 21.59
C TRP A 210 -2.79 -3.72 22.55
N GLN A 211 -2.71 -3.44 23.85
CA GLN A 211 -3.53 -4.14 24.84
C GLN A 211 -5.00 -3.74 24.69
N ALA A 212 -5.29 -2.44 24.56
CA ALA A 212 -6.66 -1.99 24.34
C ALA A 212 -7.30 -2.56 23.06
N ILE A 213 -6.50 -2.83 22.01
CA ILE A 213 -7.00 -3.49 20.79
C ILE A 213 -7.28 -4.97 21.04
N ALA A 214 -6.40 -5.66 21.77
CA ALA A 214 -6.59 -7.06 22.14
C ALA A 214 -7.81 -7.25 23.05
N ASP A 215 -8.01 -6.34 24.01
CA ASP A 215 -9.15 -6.36 24.92
C ASP A 215 -10.46 -6.16 24.14
N ARG A 216 -10.52 -5.19 23.22
CA ARG A 216 -11.69 -4.98 22.33
C ARG A 216 -11.99 -6.19 21.46
N ALA A 217 -10.96 -6.82 20.88
CA ALA A 217 -11.14 -8.02 20.06
C ALA A 217 -11.73 -9.18 20.88
N GLN A 218 -11.30 -9.33 22.14
CA GLN A 218 -11.85 -10.32 23.07
C GLN A 218 -13.28 -9.99 23.50
N GLU A 219 -13.63 -8.73 23.71
CA GLU A 219 -15.01 -8.31 24.00
C GLU A 219 -15.95 -8.64 22.83
N GLU A 220 -15.53 -8.37 21.60
CA GLU A 220 -16.30 -8.71 20.39
C GLU A 220 -16.51 -10.22 20.24
N GLU A 221 -15.50 -11.05 20.54
CA GLU A 221 -15.59 -12.52 20.50
C GLU A 221 -16.50 -13.08 21.61
N ASN A 222 -16.44 -12.51 22.82
CA ASN A 222 -17.24 -12.93 23.98
C ASN A 222 -18.68 -12.40 23.99
N THR A 223 -19.03 -11.52 23.04
CA THR A 223 -20.39 -11.01 22.84
C THR A 223 -21.10 -11.63 21.61
N PRO A 224 -21.17 -12.96 21.41
CA PRO A 224 -21.91 -13.54 20.29
C PRO A 224 -23.44 -13.55 20.52
N GLY A 225 -23.93 -13.11 21.69
CA GLY A 225 -25.31 -13.36 22.15
C GLY A 225 -26.35 -12.24 21.96
N GLU A 226 -25.99 -10.96 21.82
CA GLU A 226 -27.01 -9.89 21.83
C GLU A 226 -27.65 -9.60 20.45
N ALA A 227 -27.04 -10.07 19.37
CA ALA A 227 -27.61 -9.91 18.02
C ALA A 227 -28.60 -11.02 17.62
N GLN A 228 -28.62 -12.17 18.31
CA GLN A 228 -29.54 -13.28 18.01
C GLN A 228 -30.74 -13.43 18.96
N VAL A 229 -30.81 -12.67 20.07
CA VAL A 229 -31.89 -12.81 21.08
C VAL A 229 -33.08 -11.84 20.87
N LYS A 230 -33.20 -11.22 19.69
CA LYS A 230 -34.39 -10.42 19.31
C LYS A 230 -35.34 -11.12 18.33
N ILE A 231 -35.36 -12.45 18.32
CA ILE A 231 -36.55 -13.21 17.89
C ILE A 231 -37.11 -13.86 19.17
N GLY A 232 -37.97 -13.12 19.87
CA GLY A 232 -38.74 -13.66 20.98
C GLY A 232 -39.65 -14.80 20.49
N PRO A 233 -40.04 -15.73 21.37
CA PRO A 233 -40.85 -16.88 20.99
C PRO A 233 -42.21 -16.38 20.49
N GLU A 234 -42.58 -16.74 19.25
CA GLU A 234 -43.99 -16.66 18.84
C GLU A 234 -44.76 -17.68 19.69
N ASP A 235 -45.56 -17.15 20.62
CA ASP A 235 -46.54 -17.91 21.39
C ASP A 235 -47.42 -18.73 20.44
N GLY A 236 -47.40 -20.05 20.64
CA GLY A 236 -48.34 -20.94 19.99
C GLY A 236 -49.76 -20.70 20.51
N SER A 237 -50.68 -20.28 19.63
CA SER A 237 -52.09 -20.64 19.79
C SER A 237 -52.86 -20.58 18.45
N GLY A 238 -53.39 -21.74 18.04
CA GLY A 238 -54.70 -21.85 17.44
C GLY A 238 -54.83 -21.76 15.92
N GLY A 239 -55.18 -22.91 15.31
CA GLY A 239 -56.10 -22.90 14.16
C GLY A 239 -55.68 -23.73 12.95
N ALA A 240 -56.05 -25.01 12.94
CA ALA A 240 -56.18 -25.79 11.71
C ALA A 240 -57.20 -25.12 10.76
N GLY A 241 -56.86 -24.97 9.48
CA GLY A 241 -57.79 -24.38 8.50
C GLY A 241 -57.31 -24.39 7.05
N ALA A 242 -57.54 -25.53 6.38
CA ALA A 242 -57.87 -25.69 4.95
C ALA A 242 -57.05 -24.96 3.85
N LEU A 243 -56.38 -25.78 3.03
CA LEU A 243 -56.01 -25.50 1.64
C LEU A 243 -57.18 -24.92 0.83
N LYS A 244 -56.92 -23.85 0.04
CA LYS A 244 -57.82 -23.37 -1.02
C LYS A 244 -57.02 -23.23 -2.33
N PRO A 245 -57.44 -23.83 -3.46
CA PRO A 245 -56.71 -23.73 -4.72
C PRO A 245 -56.99 -22.39 -5.44
N LEU A 246 -55.98 -21.91 -6.17
CA LEU A 246 -56.01 -20.73 -7.05
C LEU A 246 -56.98 -20.93 -8.23
N PRO A 247 -57.78 -19.91 -8.63
CA PRO A 247 -58.57 -19.98 -9.84
C PRO A 247 -57.74 -19.64 -11.10
N ALA A 248 -57.99 -20.37 -12.18
CA ALA A 248 -57.39 -20.17 -13.50
C ALA A 248 -58.00 -18.96 -14.24
N PRO A 249 -57.26 -18.29 -15.13
CA PRO A 249 -57.72 -17.12 -15.86
C PRO A 249 -58.63 -17.50 -17.03
N SER A 250 -59.66 -16.68 -17.26
CA SER A 250 -60.56 -16.69 -18.43
C SER A 250 -59.87 -16.21 -19.70
#